data_AF-A0A7G8DDH2-F1
#
_entry.id   AF-A0A7G8DDH2-F1
#
_cell.length_a   1.000
_cell.length_b   1.000
_cell.length_c   1.000
_cell.angle_alpha   90.00
_cell.angle_beta   90.00
_cell.angle_gamma   90.00
#
_symmetry.space_group_name_H-M   'P 1'
#
loop_
_entity.id
_entity.type
_entity.pdbx_description
1 polymer ?
#
loop_
_entity_poly.entity_id
_entity_poly.type
_entity_poly.pdbx_seq_one_letter_code
_entity_poly.pdbx_strand_id
1 'polypeptide(L)'
;MASGSVPRQLNLGFGNPSKDLLSGLVVAFAMIPEAIAFSGIAGVDPQVGLFGAFLLSITIAFVGGRSAMITSATGSTALLMTGLVATGEARGEGLGLTYLLVAGVVTGILQILWGWLRLAYQMRFVPLGVLSGFVNALALLIFQAQFPQLGINLHFGESEVAGHAHDLLPHGSQIPIVWGLVLLGLVIIYGLPRLTRLVPSQLVAIIVLTVISIGFSLEIPTVSSLGDLPTGLPIPSWPFGSPEQMKVPFSLETLGIVLPTALAISLVGLMETFLTQDILDDRTDSNSNKNVEARGQGIANIVSSLFGGMAGCALVGQSVMNIDNGGRTRLSTLFSGVSLLAMILLGRQWLEQIPMAALVAVMISIAVSTADIAGLRRLRSIPKSDTAVMLMTFAVTMLTTPHNLALGVIAGVALAGILFSRKVAKVIRVDAVDVNENMRRYVVSGQLFFVSKIYFLQGFDVHDHPSQITIDLSAAHIWDQSGVSALNQVIRKLQQGGSKVEVVGMNQESLNLFERIGSQTDGGHG
;
A
#
# COMPACT_ATOMS: atom_id res chain seq x y z
N MET A 1 24.66 27.41 2.94
CA MET A 1 23.93 28.28 3.88
C MET A 1 22.82 27.46 4.51
N ALA A 2 22.94 27.18 5.81
CA ALA A 2 22.02 26.35 6.56
C ALA A 2 20.69 27.09 6.79
N SER A 3 19.59 26.62 6.19
CA SER A 3 18.26 27.09 6.54
C SER A 3 17.87 26.48 7.90
N GLY A 4 17.87 27.34 8.92
CA GLY A 4 17.49 26.98 10.27
C GLY A 4 16.14 26.28 10.35
N SER A 5 16.08 25.28 11.23
CA SER A 5 14.85 24.63 11.67
C SER A 5 13.94 25.66 12.33
N VAL A 6 12.89 26.07 11.63
CA VAL A 6 11.79 26.85 12.22
C VAL A 6 11.12 25.98 13.30
N PRO A 7 10.93 26.49 14.54
CA PRO A 7 10.28 25.73 15.59
C PRO A 7 8.82 25.43 15.21
N ARG A 8 8.43 24.17 15.45
CA ARG A 8 7.12 23.57 15.16
C ARG A 8 6.02 24.28 15.97
N GLN A 9 5.32 25.25 15.38
CA GLN A 9 4.02 25.65 15.91
C GLN A 9 2.99 24.58 15.50
N LEU A 10 2.40 23.90 16.49
CA LEU A 10 1.19 23.10 16.36
C LEU A 10 0.02 24.04 16.02
N ASN A 11 0.01 24.56 14.80
CA ASN A 11 -1.10 25.37 14.34
C ASN A 11 -2.16 24.40 13.82
N LEU A 12 -3.09 24.01 14.71
CA LEU A 12 -4.29 23.24 14.34
C LEU A 12 -5.09 23.95 13.22
N GLY A 13 -4.82 25.25 13.02
CA GLY A 13 -5.36 26.08 11.95
C GLY A 13 -6.85 26.28 12.19
N PHE A 14 -7.24 27.33 12.90
CA PHE A 14 -8.65 27.67 13.08
C PHE A 14 -9.17 28.49 11.89
N GLY A 15 -8.99 28.00 10.66
CA GLY A 15 -9.37 28.73 9.46
C GLY A 15 -10.88 28.98 9.39
N ASN A 16 -11.65 27.90 9.27
CA ASN A 16 -13.11 27.95 9.37
C ASN A 16 -13.63 26.75 10.17
N PRO A 17 -13.71 26.88 11.52
CA PRO A 17 -14.00 25.75 12.38
C PRO A 17 -15.36 25.12 12.05
N SER A 18 -16.38 25.93 11.71
CA SER A 18 -17.70 25.39 11.38
C SER A 18 -17.69 24.38 10.23
N LYS A 19 -16.92 24.67 9.16
CA LYS A 19 -16.78 23.77 8.01
C LYS A 19 -15.92 22.56 8.35
N ASP A 20 -14.83 22.76 9.10
CA ASP A 20 -13.98 21.65 9.54
C ASP A 20 -14.73 20.67 10.44
N LEU A 21 -15.54 21.17 11.39
CA LEU A 21 -16.39 20.33 12.25
C LEU A 21 -17.47 19.60 11.44
N LEU A 22 -18.22 20.31 10.58
CA LEU A 22 -19.27 19.68 9.77
C LEU A 22 -18.69 18.60 8.85
N SER A 23 -17.57 18.90 8.20
CA SER A 23 -16.89 17.97 7.31
C SER A 23 -16.38 16.73 8.06
N GLY A 24 -15.73 16.94 9.22
CA GLY A 24 -15.27 15.85 10.08
C GLY A 24 -16.42 14.94 10.52
N LEU A 25 -17.58 15.52 10.86
CA LEU A 25 -18.79 14.76 11.22
C LEU A 25 -19.28 13.90 10.06
N VAL A 26 -19.40 14.46 8.84
CA VAL A 26 -19.87 13.72 7.66
C VAL A 26 -18.93 12.55 7.35
N VAL A 27 -17.62 12.77 7.45
CA VAL A 27 -16.60 11.73 7.28
C VAL A 27 -16.73 10.64 8.35
N ALA A 28 -16.96 11.01 9.62
CA ALA A 28 -17.16 10.05 10.70
C ALA A 28 -18.32 9.09 10.43
N PHE A 29 -19.47 9.62 9.94
CA PHE A 29 -20.60 8.79 9.53
C PHE A 29 -20.24 7.80 8.42
N ALA A 30 -19.46 8.23 7.44
CA ALA A 30 -19.03 7.37 6.33
C ALA A 30 -18.05 6.28 6.77
N MET A 31 -17.23 6.55 7.80
CA MET A 31 -16.20 5.63 8.29
C MET A 31 -16.73 4.45 9.13
N ILE A 32 -17.87 4.60 9.82
CA ILE A 32 -18.43 3.54 10.70
C ILE A 32 -18.65 2.21 9.96
N PRO A 33 -19.45 2.17 8.87
CA PRO A 33 -19.71 0.90 8.20
C PRO A 33 -18.45 0.30 7.57
N GLU A 34 -17.54 1.14 7.07
CA GLU A 34 -16.24 0.70 6.55
C GLU A 34 -15.41 0.00 7.63
N ALA A 35 -15.27 0.61 8.81
CA ALA A 35 -14.48 0.05 9.90
C ALA A 35 -15.05 -1.28 10.41
N ILE A 36 -16.38 -1.39 10.56
CA ILE A 36 -17.05 -2.64 10.97
C ILE A 36 -16.79 -3.74 9.94
N ALA A 37 -16.97 -3.43 8.65
CA ALA A 37 -16.82 -4.42 7.60
C ALA A 37 -15.35 -4.85 7.40
N PHE A 38 -14.40 -3.92 7.52
CA PHE A 38 -12.97 -4.24 7.44
C PHE A 38 -12.49 -5.09 8.63
N SER A 39 -13.03 -4.89 9.84
CA SER A 39 -12.85 -5.81 10.97
C SER A 39 -13.29 -7.23 10.62
N GLY A 40 -14.51 -7.37 10.09
CA GLY A 40 -15.04 -8.67 9.67
C GLY A 40 -14.18 -9.35 8.60
N ILE A 41 -13.66 -8.58 7.63
CA ILE A 41 -12.71 -9.10 6.62
C ILE A 41 -11.43 -9.60 7.29
N ALA A 42 -10.87 -8.83 8.23
CA ALA A 42 -9.66 -9.20 8.96
C ALA A 42 -9.86 -10.41 9.91
N GLY A 43 -11.10 -10.87 10.12
CA GLY A 43 -11.42 -11.96 11.04
C GLY A 43 -11.33 -11.56 12.51
N VAL A 44 -11.60 -10.29 12.82
CA VAL A 44 -11.57 -9.76 14.20
C VAL A 44 -12.84 -8.98 14.51
N ASP A 45 -13.11 -8.77 15.80
CA ASP A 45 -14.29 -8.03 16.25
C ASP A 45 -14.40 -6.64 15.62
N PRO A 46 -15.63 -6.15 15.35
CA PRO A 46 -15.90 -4.78 14.92
C PRO A 46 -15.25 -3.71 15.81
N GLN A 47 -15.12 -3.98 17.10
CA GLN A 47 -14.42 -3.13 18.05
C GLN A 47 -13.00 -2.77 17.60
N VAL A 48 -12.24 -3.71 17.04
CA VAL A 48 -10.82 -3.51 16.67
C VAL A 48 -10.69 -2.52 15.51
N GLY A 49 -11.56 -2.61 14.51
CA GLY A 49 -11.62 -1.70 13.36
C GLY A 49 -12.08 -0.31 13.76
N LEU A 50 -13.12 -0.24 14.59
CA LEU A 50 -13.63 1.04 15.12
C LEU A 50 -12.61 1.76 16.00
N PHE A 51 -11.92 1.02 16.88
CA PHE A 51 -10.80 1.53 17.67
C PHE A 51 -9.70 2.08 16.78
N GLY A 52 -9.30 1.30 15.76
CA GLY A 52 -8.30 1.76 14.81
C GLY A 52 -8.72 3.04 14.09
N ALA A 53 -9.94 3.09 13.58
CA ALA A 53 -10.45 4.23 12.82
C ALA A 53 -10.35 5.56 13.59
N PHE A 54 -10.86 5.62 14.83
CA PHE A 54 -10.81 6.88 15.58
C PHE A 54 -9.42 7.18 16.15
N LEU A 55 -8.68 6.18 16.65
CA LEU A 55 -7.34 6.40 17.22
C LEU A 55 -6.38 6.91 16.15
N LEU A 56 -6.45 6.36 14.94
CA LEU A 56 -5.64 6.82 13.81
C LEU A 56 -5.97 8.27 13.44
N SER A 57 -7.27 8.61 13.31
CA SER A 57 -7.72 9.97 13.00
C SER A 57 -7.30 10.99 14.05
N ILE A 58 -7.51 10.69 15.34
CA ILE A 58 -7.12 11.59 16.44
C ILE A 58 -5.60 11.75 16.47
N THR A 59 -4.85 10.65 16.42
CA THR A 59 -3.38 10.71 16.51
C THR A 59 -2.78 11.47 15.35
N ILE A 60 -3.17 11.15 14.11
CA ILE A 60 -2.59 11.77 12.92
C ILE A 60 -2.90 13.27 12.84
N ALA A 61 -4.02 13.75 13.39
CA ALA A 61 -4.32 15.17 13.42
C ALA A 61 -3.24 15.98 14.16
N PHE A 62 -2.58 15.39 15.17
CA PHE A 62 -1.49 16.02 15.90
C PHE A 62 -0.12 15.78 15.26
N VAL A 63 0.17 14.55 14.82
CA VAL A 63 1.54 14.17 14.39
C VAL A 63 1.76 14.18 12.88
N GLY A 64 0.70 14.16 12.09
CA GLY A 64 0.71 14.11 10.63
C GLY A 64 1.33 15.36 9.99
N GLY A 65 1.71 15.22 8.73
CA GLY A 65 2.26 16.27 7.88
C GLY A 65 1.20 16.97 7.02
N ARG A 66 0.12 16.27 6.64
CA ARG A 66 -0.93 16.76 5.74
C ARG A 66 -2.22 17.13 6.45
N SER A 67 -2.61 18.40 6.39
CA SER A 67 -3.92 18.87 6.90
C SER A 67 -5.09 18.31 6.08
N ALA A 68 -6.25 18.14 6.70
CA ALA A 68 -7.49 17.65 6.08
C ALA A 68 -7.44 16.28 5.39
N MET A 69 -6.35 15.53 5.53
CA MET A 69 -6.28 14.13 5.13
C MET A 69 -6.84 13.25 6.25
N ILE A 70 -7.60 12.24 5.88
CA ILE A 70 -8.26 11.31 6.81
C ILE A 70 -7.49 10.00 6.81
N THR A 71 -7.05 9.58 8.00
CA THR A 71 -6.45 8.27 8.26
C THR A 71 -7.39 7.45 9.11
N SER A 72 -7.60 6.20 8.71
CA SER A 72 -8.49 5.26 9.38
C SER A 72 -8.04 3.81 9.17
N ALA A 73 -8.75 2.87 9.79
CA ALA A 73 -8.75 1.48 9.37
C ALA A 73 -9.20 1.38 7.90
N THR A 74 -8.52 0.52 7.12
CA THR A 74 -8.73 0.40 5.68
C THR A 74 -8.83 -1.05 5.25
N GLY A 75 -9.49 -1.31 4.14
CA GLY A 75 -9.57 -2.66 3.56
C GLY A 75 -8.21 -3.20 3.14
N SER A 76 -7.30 -2.33 2.67
CA SER A 76 -5.95 -2.72 2.24
C SER A 76 -5.14 -3.28 3.42
N THR A 77 -5.18 -2.62 4.59
CA THR A 77 -4.51 -3.10 5.80
C THR A 77 -5.22 -4.30 6.43
N ALA A 78 -6.56 -4.31 6.48
CA ALA A 78 -7.35 -5.43 6.97
C ALA A 78 -7.02 -6.74 6.23
N LEU A 79 -7.02 -6.68 4.90
CA LEU A 79 -6.81 -7.85 4.06
C LEU A 79 -5.37 -8.36 4.10
N LEU A 80 -4.39 -7.50 4.39
CA LEU A 80 -3.02 -7.95 4.65
C LEU A 80 -2.88 -8.69 5.98
N MET A 81 -3.79 -8.43 6.93
CA MET A 81 -3.76 -9.03 8.26
C MET A 81 -4.49 -10.38 8.32
N THR A 82 -5.40 -10.70 7.40
CA THR A 82 -6.21 -11.94 7.41
C THR A 82 -5.39 -13.21 7.62
N GLY A 83 -4.38 -13.43 6.78
CA GLY A 83 -3.52 -14.61 6.87
C GLY A 83 -2.73 -14.66 8.18
N LEU A 84 -2.38 -13.50 8.74
CA LEU A 84 -1.69 -13.42 10.03
C LEU A 84 -2.64 -13.73 11.19
N VAL A 85 -3.88 -13.23 11.17
CA VAL A 85 -4.92 -13.55 12.16
C VAL A 85 -5.19 -15.04 12.14
N ALA A 86 -5.44 -15.63 10.97
CA ALA A 86 -5.65 -17.07 10.83
C ALA A 86 -4.45 -17.89 11.34
N THR A 87 -3.23 -17.45 11.06
CA THR A 87 -2.01 -18.11 11.59
C THR A 87 -1.91 -18.00 13.11
N GLY A 88 -2.33 -16.86 13.68
CA GLY A 88 -2.38 -16.66 15.13
C GLY A 88 -3.42 -17.54 15.80
N GLU A 89 -4.64 -17.58 15.27
CA GLU A 89 -5.72 -18.45 15.78
C GLU A 89 -5.36 -19.93 15.72
N ALA A 90 -4.68 -20.36 14.65
CA ALA A 90 -4.17 -21.73 14.54
C ALA A 90 -3.13 -22.09 15.62
N ARG A 91 -2.50 -21.11 16.27
CA ARG A 91 -1.54 -21.31 17.37
C ARG A 91 -2.18 -21.26 18.74
N GLY A 92 -3.37 -20.68 18.88
CA GLY A 92 -4.09 -20.57 20.13
C GLY A 92 -5.26 -19.59 20.00
N GLU A 93 -6.37 -19.92 20.65
CA GLU A 93 -7.60 -19.15 20.62
C GLU A 93 -7.36 -17.71 21.10
N GLY A 94 -7.77 -16.73 20.28
CA GLY A 94 -7.64 -15.31 20.56
C GLY A 94 -6.24 -14.72 20.32
N LEU A 95 -5.24 -15.55 19.95
CA LEU A 95 -3.91 -15.04 19.60
C LEU A 95 -3.90 -14.31 18.26
N GLY A 96 -4.86 -14.56 17.35
CA GLY A 96 -4.96 -13.88 16.06
C GLY A 96 -5.04 -12.37 16.21
N LEU A 97 -5.87 -11.88 17.13
CA LEU A 97 -5.93 -10.46 17.50
C LEU A 97 -4.57 -9.96 17.99
N THR A 98 -3.92 -10.69 18.89
CA THR A 98 -2.64 -10.22 19.47
C THR A 98 -1.53 -10.18 18.41
N TYR A 99 -1.45 -11.14 17.50
CA TYR A 99 -0.52 -11.09 16.36
C TYR A 99 -0.81 -9.88 15.45
N LEU A 100 -2.09 -9.56 15.20
CA LEU A 100 -2.50 -8.35 14.47
C LEU A 100 -2.00 -7.08 15.15
N LEU A 101 -2.16 -6.96 16.47
CA LEU A 101 -1.70 -5.79 17.23
C LEU A 101 -0.17 -5.68 17.21
N VAL A 102 0.56 -6.79 17.37
CA VAL A 102 2.03 -6.79 17.23
C VAL A 102 2.43 -6.34 15.83
N ALA A 103 1.73 -6.80 14.79
CA ALA A 103 1.99 -6.37 13.41
C ALA A 103 1.78 -4.88 13.20
N GLY A 104 0.75 -4.29 13.81
CA GLY A 104 0.51 -2.86 13.74
C GLY A 104 1.59 -2.03 14.46
N VAL A 105 2.08 -2.50 15.62
CA VAL A 105 3.23 -1.87 16.30
C VAL A 105 4.50 -1.94 15.43
N VAL A 106 4.83 -3.12 14.89
CA VAL A 106 6.01 -3.29 14.01
C VAL A 106 5.86 -2.45 12.73
N THR A 107 4.66 -2.41 12.15
CA THR A 107 4.33 -1.55 11.00
C THR A 107 4.66 -0.10 11.31
N GLY A 108 4.23 0.40 12.46
CA GLY A 108 4.46 1.79 12.82
C GLY A 108 5.93 2.11 13.09
N ILE A 109 6.68 1.18 13.69
CA ILE A 109 8.14 1.30 13.83
C ILE A 109 8.81 1.41 12.45
N LEU A 110 8.44 0.54 11.50
CA LEU A 110 8.95 0.56 10.14
C LEU A 110 8.62 1.88 9.43
N GLN A 111 7.40 2.38 9.55
CA GLN A 111 6.98 3.66 8.94
C GLN A 111 7.75 4.86 9.50
N ILE A 112 8.03 4.88 10.81
CA ILE A 112 8.90 5.88 11.43
C ILE A 112 10.31 5.78 10.84
N LEU A 113 10.86 4.57 10.74
CA LEU A 113 12.18 4.32 10.15
C LEU A 113 12.26 4.82 8.70
N TRP A 114 11.25 4.51 7.88
CA TRP A 114 11.14 4.98 6.49
C TRP A 114 11.11 6.51 6.39
N GLY A 115 10.39 7.18 7.29
CA GLY A 115 10.35 8.63 7.35
C GLY A 115 11.67 9.27 7.81
N TRP A 116 12.44 8.61 8.69
CA TRP A 116 13.78 9.04 9.10
C TRP A 116 14.83 8.85 8.00
N LEU A 117 14.80 7.70 7.34
CA LEU A 117 15.64 7.38 6.19
C LEU A 117 15.27 8.17 4.91
N ARG A 118 14.20 8.99 4.99
CA ARG A 118 13.66 9.80 3.90
C ARG A 118 13.28 8.99 2.67
N LEU A 119 12.80 7.76 2.87
CA LEU A 119 12.45 6.84 1.78
C LEU A 119 11.17 7.19 1.04
N ALA A 120 10.46 8.25 1.45
CA ALA A 120 9.25 8.68 0.74
C ALA A 120 9.52 9.01 -0.74
N TYR A 121 10.72 9.50 -1.06
CA TYR A 121 11.08 9.79 -2.45
C TYR A 121 11.39 8.52 -3.25
N GLN A 122 11.82 7.45 -2.58
CA GLN A 122 12.14 6.16 -3.16
C GLN A 122 10.88 5.37 -3.52
N MET A 123 9.73 5.69 -2.93
CA MET A 123 8.45 5.10 -3.33
C MET A 123 8.09 5.34 -4.80
N ARG A 124 8.68 6.37 -5.44
CA ARG A 124 8.55 6.57 -6.90
C ARG A 124 9.08 5.40 -7.74
N PHE A 125 9.89 4.52 -7.13
CA PHE A 125 10.44 3.35 -7.79
C PHE A 125 9.51 2.13 -7.73
N VAL A 126 8.40 2.19 -6.98
CA VAL A 126 7.39 1.13 -7.03
C VAL A 126 6.56 1.30 -8.30
N PRO A 127 6.56 0.34 -9.23
CA PRO A 127 5.86 0.52 -10.49
C PRO A 127 4.34 0.54 -10.32
N LEU A 128 3.67 1.35 -11.14
CA LEU A 128 2.21 1.43 -11.19
C LEU A 128 1.56 0.06 -11.49
N GLY A 129 2.26 -0.83 -12.21
CA GLY A 129 1.80 -2.20 -12.44
C GLY A 129 1.59 -2.99 -11.14
N VAL A 130 2.48 -2.84 -10.15
CA VAL A 130 2.34 -3.50 -8.84
C VAL A 130 1.10 -2.97 -8.12
N LEU A 131 0.93 -1.65 -8.10
CA LEU A 131 -0.23 -1.01 -7.47
C LEU A 131 -1.54 -1.44 -8.12
N SER A 132 -1.63 -1.42 -9.45
CA SER A 132 -2.84 -1.83 -10.16
C SER A 132 -3.15 -3.31 -9.90
N GLY A 133 -2.14 -4.20 -9.92
CA GLY A 133 -2.33 -5.61 -9.59
C GLY A 133 -2.83 -5.82 -8.16
N PHE A 134 -2.24 -5.10 -7.21
CA PHE A 134 -2.61 -5.10 -5.80
C PHE A 134 -4.05 -4.62 -5.58
N VAL A 135 -4.39 -3.44 -6.10
CA VAL A 135 -5.71 -2.81 -5.93
C VAL A 135 -6.82 -3.67 -6.54
N ASN A 136 -6.57 -4.28 -7.70
CA ASN A 136 -7.54 -5.18 -8.32
C ASN A 136 -7.71 -6.50 -7.55
N ALA A 137 -6.64 -7.06 -6.99
CA ALA A 137 -6.73 -8.24 -6.14
C ALA A 137 -7.49 -7.91 -4.83
N LEU A 138 -7.18 -6.77 -4.22
CA LEU A 138 -7.88 -6.23 -3.05
C LEU A 138 -9.38 -6.07 -3.33
N ALA A 139 -9.75 -5.44 -4.45
CA ALA A 139 -11.15 -5.26 -4.83
C ALA A 139 -11.89 -6.61 -4.99
N LEU A 140 -11.26 -7.59 -5.63
CA LEU A 140 -11.84 -8.91 -5.80
C LEU A 140 -11.99 -9.65 -4.47
N LEU A 141 -11.01 -9.57 -3.58
CA LEU A 141 -11.04 -10.20 -2.26
C LEU A 141 -12.10 -9.56 -1.35
N ILE A 142 -12.25 -8.22 -1.38
CA ILE A 142 -13.36 -7.54 -0.67
C ILE A 142 -14.70 -8.05 -1.18
N PHE A 143 -14.86 -8.20 -2.50
CA PHE A 143 -16.09 -8.71 -3.11
C PHE A 143 -16.36 -10.17 -2.72
N GLN A 144 -15.34 -11.03 -2.78
CA GLN A 144 -15.44 -12.44 -2.38
C GLN A 144 -15.76 -12.61 -0.89
N ALA A 145 -15.23 -11.74 -0.02
CA ALA A 145 -15.55 -11.75 1.40
C ALA A 145 -17.04 -11.50 1.71
N GLN A 146 -17.83 -10.99 0.75
CA GLN A 146 -19.27 -10.81 0.91
C GLN A 146 -20.08 -12.08 0.61
N PHE A 147 -19.50 -13.09 -0.04
CA PHE A 147 -20.22 -14.28 -0.49
C PHE A 147 -20.86 -15.10 0.63
N PRO A 148 -20.19 -15.35 1.77
CA PRO A 148 -20.84 -16.04 2.89
C PRO A 148 -22.11 -15.30 3.36
N GLN A 149 -22.04 -13.98 3.45
CA GLN A 149 -23.16 -13.12 3.87
C GLN A 149 -24.31 -13.06 2.85
N LEU A 150 -24.08 -13.52 1.61
CA LEU A 150 -25.10 -13.69 0.58
C LEU A 150 -25.69 -15.11 0.54
N GLY A 151 -25.24 -16.00 1.44
CA GLY A 151 -25.60 -17.42 1.44
C GLY A 151 -24.89 -18.23 0.34
N ILE A 152 -23.80 -17.69 -0.24
CA ILE A 152 -23.00 -18.37 -1.25
C ILE A 152 -21.78 -19.01 -0.59
N ASN A 153 -21.81 -20.33 -0.38
CA ASN A 153 -20.69 -21.08 0.17
C ASN A 153 -19.77 -21.59 -0.95
N LEU A 154 -18.90 -20.73 -1.48
CA LEU A 154 -17.79 -21.18 -2.32
C LEU A 154 -16.64 -21.64 -1.40
N HIS A 155 -16.50 -22.96 -1.21
CA HIS A 155 -15.44 -23.54 -0.39
C HIS A 155 -14.08 -23.36 -1.10
N PHE A 156 -13.46 -22.17 -0.98
CA PHE A 156 -12.12 -21.89 -1.51
C PHE A 156 -11.03 -22.16 -0.47
N GLY A 157 -11.00 -23.36 0.13
CA GLY A 157 -9.86 -23.83 0.93
C GLY A 157 -9.47 -23.01 2.18
N GLU A 158 -10.19 -21.93 2.50
CA GLU A 158 -10.12 -21.30 3.81
C GLU A 158 -10.92 -22.19 4.77
N SER A 159 -10.18 -22.95 5.59
CA SER A 159 -10.73 -23.61 6.77
C SER A 159 -11.58 -22.60 7.52
N GLU A 160 -12.81 -22.97 7.85
CA GLU A 160 -13.77 -22.28 8.73
C GLU A 160 -13.08 -21.24 9.64
N VAL A 161 -12.86 -20.03 9.12
CA VAL A 161 -12.35 -18.94 9.95
C VAL A 161 -13.54 -18.51 10.78
N ALA A 162 -13.42 -18.78 12.07
CA ALA A 162 -14.43 -18.68 13.13
C ALA A 162 -15.30 -19.94 13.28
N GLY A 163 -14.97 -20.75 14.30
CA GLY A 163 -15.87 -21.71 14.96
C GLY A 163 -17.10 -21.06 15.63
N HIS A 164 -17.52 -19.90 15.15
CA HIS A 164 -18.71 -19.14 15.57
C HIS A 164 -19.68 -18.90 14.39
N ALA A 165 -19.35 -19.37 13.18
CA ALA A 165 -20.02 -18.99 11.94
C ALA A 165 -21.44 -19.58 11.70
N HIS A 166 -21.92 -20.52 12.52
CA HIS A 166 -23.17 -21.23 12.21
C HIS A 166 -24.44 -20.34 12.34
N ASP A 167 -24.49 -19.39 13.27
CA ASP A 167 -25.60 -18.42 13.43
C ASP A 167 -25.38 -17.08 12.69
N LEU A 168 -24.21 -16.94 12.05
CA LEU A 168 -23.72 -15.70 11.42
C LEU A 168 -24.18 -15.52 9.97
N LEU A 169 -24.52 -16.63 9.31
CA LEU A 169 -24.80 -16.66 7.87
C LEU A 169 -26.30 -16.79 7.63
N PRO A 170 -26.85 -16.16 6.57
CA PRO A 170 -28.26 -16.32 6.27
C PRO A 170 -28.56 -17.74 5.78
N HIS A 171 -29.59 -18.36 6.35
CA HIS A 171 -29.99 -19.74 6.01
C HIS A 171 -31.46 -19.82 5.56
N GLY A 172 -31.77 -20.80 4.70
CA GLY A 172 -33.14 -21.13 4.30
C GLY A 172 -33.90 -19.96 3.67
N SER A 173 -35.00 -19.54 4.30
CA SER A 173 -35.90 -18.46 3.83
C SER A 173 -35.30 -17.06 3.95
N GLN A 174 -34.18 -16.89 4.67
CA GLN A 174 -33.51 -15.60 4.83
C GLN A 174 -32.77 -15.16 3.57
N ILE A 175 -32.29 -16.11 2.75
CA ILE A 175 -31.43 -15.81 1.59
C ILE A 175 -32.13 -14.87 0.58
N PRO A 176 -33.36 -15.14 0.10
CA PRO A 176 -34.04 -14.23 -0.82
C PRO A 176 -34.27 -12.82 -0.23
N ILE A 177 -34.51 -12.73 1.08
CA ILE A 177 -34.69 -11.45 1.78
C ILE A 177 -33.39 -10.65 1.76
N VAL A 178 -32.26 -11.29 2.09
CA VAL A 178 -30.94 -10.67 2.05
C VAL A 178 -30.63 -10.15 0.65
N TRP A 179 -30.84 -10.96 -0.40
CA TRP A 179 -30.63 -10.51 -1.78
C TRP A 179 -31.53 -9.32 -2.16
N GLY A 180 -32.80 -9.33 -1.73
CA GLY A 180 -33.72 -8.21 -1.94
C GLY A 180 -33.23 -6.92 -1.27
N LEU A 181 -32.76 -7.00 -0.03
CA LEU A 181 -32.21 -5.86 0.72
C LEU A 181 -30.89 -5.37 0.12
N VAL A 182 -30.00 -6.27 -0.29
CA VAL A 182 -28.73 -5.91 -0.96
C VAL A 182 -29.01 -5.19 -2.27
N LEU A 183 -29.92 -5.71 -3.09
CA LEU A 183 -30.32 -5.08 -4.35
C LEU A 183 -30.91 -3.68 -4.11
N LEU A 184 -31.80 -3.55 -3.13
CA LEU A 184 -32.37 -2.27 -2.73
C LEU A 184 -31.28 -1.29 -2.25
N GLY A 185 -30.33 -1.76 -1.43
CA GLY A 185 -29.18 -0.99 -0.99
C GLY A 185 -28.35 -0.46 -2.16
N LEU A 186 -28.01 -1.32 -3.13
CA LEU A 186 -27.28 -0.92 -4.33
C LEU A 186 -28.06 0.09 -5.19
N VAL A 187 -29.38 -0.08 -5.32
CA VAL A 187 -30.26 0.89 -6.01
C VAL A 187 -30.20 2.26 -5.32
N ILE A 188 -30.22 2.30 -3.99
CA ILE A 188 -30.10 3.57 -3.23
C ILE A 188 -28.70 4.16 -3.43
N ILE A 189 -27.63 3.37 -3.27
CA ILE A 189 -26.24 3.83 -3.34
C ILE A 189 -25.93 4.47 -4.70
N TYR A 190 -26.33 3.84 -5.81
CA TYR A 190 -26.06 4.34 -7.17
C TYR A 190 -27.17 5.25 -7.72
N GLY A 191 -28.40 5.16 -7.21
CA GLY A 191 -29.54 5.94 -7.67
C GLY A 191 -29.67 7.30 -6.98
N LEU A 192 -29.54 7.35 -5.65
CA LEU A 192 -29.76 8.56 -4.86
C LEU A 192 -28.84 9.74 -5.24
N PRO A 193 -27.55 9.55 -5.57
CA PRO A 193 -26.67 10.65 -6.00
C PRO A 193 -27.14 11.38 -7.26
N ARG A 194 -28.08 10.80 -8.03
CA ARG A 194 -28.71 11.46 -9.18
C ARG A 194 -29.83 12.42 -8.79
N LEU A 195 -30.40 12.27 -7.59
CA LEU A 195 -31.46 13.13 -7.07
C LEU A 195 -30.92 14.18 -6.09
N THR A 196 -30.03 13.79 -5.18
CA THR A 196 -29.41 14.68 -4.20
C THR A 196 -27.97 14.29 -3.92
N ARG A 197 -27.13 15.29 -3.63
CA ARG A 197 -25.72 15.11 -3.23
C ARG A 197 -25.42 15.61 -1.82
N LEU A 198 -26.45 15.99 -1.07
CA LEU A 198 -26.29 16.59 0.26
C LEU A 198 -25.85 15.59 1.33
N VAL A 199 -26.24 14.31 1.19
CA VAL A 199 -25.98 13.25 2.18
C VAL A 199 -25.30 12.07 1.48
N PRO A 200 -24.29 11.42 2.08
CA PRO A 200 -23.68 10.21 1.54
C PRO A 200 -24.72 9.12 1.28
N SER A 201 -24.76 8.57 0.07
CA SER A 201 -25.78 7.58 -0.31
C SER A 201 -25.62 6.25 0.43
N GLN A 202 -24.40 5.91 0.86
CA GLN A 202 -24.13 4.75 1.72
C GLN A 202 -24.84 4.88 3.08
N LEU A 203 -24.79 6.06 3.70
CA LEU A 203 -25.47 6.31 4.97
C LEU A 203 -26.98 6.18 4.83
N VAL A 204 -27.54 6.74 3.76
CA VAL A 204 -28.99 6.63 3.49
C VAL A 204 -29.40 5.18 3.26
N ALA A 205 -28.61 4.40 2.51
CA ALA A 205 -28.88 2.98 2.30
C ALA A 205 -28.89 2.21 3.63
N ILE A 206 -27.92 2.45 4.52
CA ILE A 206 -27.88 1.83 5.84
C ILE A 206 -29.13 2.18 6.65
N ILE A 207 -29.46 3.47 6.77
CA ILE A 207 -30.60 3.91 7.58
C ILE A 207 -31.92 3.31 7.04
N VAL A 208 -32.14 3.38 5.73
CA VAL A 208 -33.37 2.87 5.10
C VAL A 208 -33.50 1.35 5.29
N LEU A 209 -32.43 0.60 5.06
CA LEU A 209 -32.45 -0.86 5.21
C LEU A 209 -32.60 -1.28 6.68
N THR A 210 -31.98 -0.57 7.62
CA THR A 210 -32.19 -0.81 9.06
C THR A 210 -33.64 -0.56 9.46
N VAL A 211 -34.25 0.55 9.00
CA VAL A 211 -35.66 0.85 9.28
C VAL A 211 -36.59 -0.23 8.70
N ILE A 212 -36.33 -0.70 7.49
CA ILE A 212 -37.09 -1.80 6.87
C ILE A 212 -36.90 -3.09 7.69
N SER A 213 -35.67 -3.43 8.06
CA SER A 213 -35.36 -4.64 8.83
C SER A 213 -36.09 -4.67 10.17
N ILE A 214 -36.05 -3.57 10.91
CA ILE A 214 -36.73 -3.43 12.21
C ILE A 214 -38.25 -3.40 12.02
N GLY A 215 -38.75 -2.59 11.08
CA GLY A 215 -40.18 -2.39 10.87
C GLY A 215 -40.92 -3.64 10.42
N PHE A 216 -40.27 -4.50 9.63
CA PHE A 216 -40.82 -5.81 9.23
C PHE A 216 -40.37 -6.96 10.12
N SER A 217 -39.58 -6.70 11.18
CA SER A 217 -39.04 -7.72 12.09
C SER A 217 -38.34 -8.86 11.32
N LEU A 218 -37.50 -8.50 10.36
CA LEU A 218 -36.79 -9.47 9.53
C LEU A 218 -35.74 -10.20 10.37
N GLU A 219 -35.88 -11.52 10.47
CA GLU A 219 -34.90 -12.41 11.11
C GLU A 219 -33.69 -12.61 10.18
N ILE A 220 -32.81 -11.63 10.12
CA ILE A 220 -31.57 -11.68 9.33
C ILE A 220 -30.36 -11.31 10.18
N PRO A 221 -29.14 -11.80 9.83
CA PRO A 221 -27.93 -11.42 10.55
C PRO A 221 -27.73 -9.91 10.57
N THR A 222 -27.30 -9.40 11.72
CA THR A 222 -27.05 -7.97 12.00
C THR A 222 -25.61 -7.77 12.47
N VAL A 223 -25.15 -6.53 12.61
CA VAL A 223 -23.78 -6.23 13.09
C VAL A 223 -23.47 -6.91 14.42
N SER A 224 -24.46 -7.06 15.31
CA SER A 224 -24.23 -7.76 16.59
C SER A 224 -23.86 -9.24 16.43
N SER A 225 -24.20 -9.86 15.30
CA SER A 225 -23.76 -11.23 15.02
C SER A 225 -22.28 -11.31 14.66
N LEU A 226 -21.68 -10.23 14.14
CA LEU A 226 -20.29 -10.20 13.67
C LEU A 226 -19.26 -10.24 14.81
N GLY A 227 -19.63 -9.77 16.00
CA GLY A 227 -18.76 -9.71 17.16
C GLY A 227 -19.07 -8.51 18.04
N ASP A 228 -18.21 -8.28 19.03
CA ASP A 228 -18.45 -7.24 20.02
C ASP A 228 -18.20 -5.83 19.47
N LEU A 229 -19.12 -4.91 19.81
CA LEU A 229 -18.93 -3.47 19.62
C LEU A 229 -18.30 -2.85 20.87
N PRO A 230 -17.58 -1.72 20.72
CA PRO A 230 -16.98 -1.02 21.84
C PRO A 230 -17.98 -0.69 22.96
N THR A 231 -17.68 -1.16 24.16
CA THR A 231 -18.47 -0.90 25.37
C THR A 231 -17.98 0.33 26.14
N GLY A 232 -16.77 0.81 25.84
CA GLY A 232 -16.13 1.92 26.52
C GLY A 232 -14.88 2.41 25.79
N LEU A 233 -14.09 3.25 26.46
CA LEU A 233 -12.82 3.72 25.93
C LEU A 233 -11.79 2.58 25.91
N PRO A 234 -10.92 2.52 24.89
CA PRO A 234 -9.86 1.54 24.84
C PRO A 234 -8.87 1.75 25.98
N ILE A 235 -8.42 0.64 26.58
CA ILE A 235 -7.39 0.63 27.61
C ILE A 235 -6.08 0.19 26.93
N PRO A 236 -4.95 0.88 27.17
CA PRO A 236 -3.68 0.46 26.64
C PRO A 236 -3.35 -0.96 27.10
N SER A 237 -3.04 -1.85 26.16
CA SER A 237 -2.63 -3.22 26.42
C SER A 237 -1.26 -3.48 25.80
N TRP A 238 -0.40 -4.14 26.56
CA TRP A 238 0.91 -4.56 26.04
C TRP A 238 0.77 -5.97 25.43
N PRO A 239 1.04 -6.13 24.11
CA PRO A 239 0.71 -7.38 23.41
C PRO A 239 1.73 -8.51 23.64
N PHE A 240 2.88 -8.23 24.29
CA PHE A 240 3.90 -9.25 24.55
C PHE A 240 3.79 -9.86 25.94
N GLY A 241 3.97 -11.18 26.03
CA GLY A 241 3.84 -11.94 27.28
C GLY A 241 3.77 -13.45 27.04
N SER A 242 3.12 -14.19 27.94
CA SER A 242 2.88 -15.61 27.76
C SER A 242 1.58 -15.89 26.97
N PRO A 243 1.54 -16.96 26.16
CA PRO A 243 0.31 -17.38 25.46
C PRO A 243 -0.87 -17.65 26.39
N GLU A 244 -0.61 -18.11 27.61
CA GLU A 244 -1.62 -18.32 28.67
C GLU A 244 -2.38 -17.03 29.05
N GLN A 245 -1.79 -15.87 28.79
CA GLN A 245 -2.41 -14.56 29.02
C GLN A 245 -2.96 -13.93 27.72
N MET A 246 -3.16 -14.74 26.66
CA MET A 246 -3.50 -14.28 25.30
C MET A 246 -2.47 -13.29 24.73
N LYS A 247 -1.19 -13.46 25.10
CA LYS A 247 -0.09 -12.59 24.64
C LYS A 247 0.92 -13.36 23.80
N VAL A 248 1.66 -12.65 22.95
CA VAL A 248 2.65 -13.27 22.07
C VAL A 248 4.05 -13.20 22.70
N PRO A 249 4.86 -14.27 22.65
CA PRO A 249 6.24 -14.22 23.14
C PRO A 249 7.07 -13.18 22.38
N PHE A 250 7.92 -12.44 23.09
CA PHE A 250 8.91 -11.58 22.46
C PHE A 250 10.10 -12.44 21.99
N SER A 251 10.03 -12.93 20.75
CA SER A 251 11.03 -13.83 20.17
C SER A 251 11.32 -13.50 18.70
N LEU A 252 12.46 -14.00 18.19
CA LEU A 252 12.80 -13.92 16.76
C LEU A 252 11.81 -14.70 15.89
N GLU A 253 11.18 -15.74 16.43
CA GLU A 253 10.14 -16.50 15.73
C GLU A 253 8.89 -15.65 15.53
N THR A 254 8.40 -15.00 16.58
CA THR A 254 7.26 -14.06 16.50
C THR A 254 7.56 -12.95 15.50
N LEU A 255 8.77 -12.39 15.55
CA LEU A 255 9.19 -11.38 14.59
C LEU A 255 9.19 -11.95 13.16
N GLY A 256 9.69 -13.17 12.93
CA GLY A 256 9.68 -13.82 11.62
C GLY A 256 8.27 -14.05 11.05
N ILE A 257 7.28 -14.27 11.90
CA ILE A 257 5.86 -14.44 11.51
C ILE A 257 5.22 -13.10 11.17
N VAL A 258 5.46 -12.09 12.00
CA VAL A 258 4.80 -10.77 11.89
C VAL A 258 5.45 -9.86 10.85
N LEU A 259 6.78 -9.94 10.70
CA LEU A 259 7.56 -9.01 9.89
C LEU A 259 7.13 -8.95 8.42
N PRO A 260 6.84 -10.06 7.71
CA PRO A 260 6.38 -9.99 6.32
C PRO A 260 5.09 -9.18 6.17
N THR A 261 4.11 -9.43 7.04
CA THR A 261 2.83 -8.71 7.07
C THR A 261 3.04 -7.23 7.44
N ALA A 262 3.81 -6.95 8.50
CA ALA A 262 4.10 -5.59 8.92
C ALA A 262 4.85 -4.77 7.86
N LEU A 263 5.79 -5.40 7.14
CA LEU A 263 6.51 -4.78 6.04
C LEU A 263 5.56 -4.45 4.89
N ALA A 264 4.69 -5.39 4.50
CA ALA A 264 3.69 -5.17 3.45
C ALA A 264 2.73 -4.03 3.82
N ILE A 265 2.19 -4.03 5.05
CA ILE A 265 1.31 -2.96 5.55
C ILE A 265 2.06 -1.62 5.59
N SER A 266 3.33 -1.61 6.04
CA SER A 266 4.12 -0.39 6.08
C SER A 266 4.32 0.21 4.68
N LEU A 267 4.59 -0.62 3.68
CA LEU A 267 4.85 -0.19 2.31
C LEU A 267 3.54 0.27 1.65
N VAL A 268 2.54 -0.59 1.62
CA VAL A 268 1.22 -0.32 1.01
C VAL A 268 0.57 0.89 1.66
N GLY A 269 0.54 0.93 3.00
CA GLY A 269 -0.08 2.03 3.75
C GLY A 269 0.60 3.37 3.48
N LEU A 270 1.94 3.40 3.35
CA LEU A 270 2.65 4.63 2.97
C LEU A 270 2.41 5.01 1.51
N MET A 271 2.33 4.04 0.60
CA MET A 271 2.02 4.30 -0.81
C MET A 271 0.64 4.93 -0.98
N GLU A 272 -0.39 4.35 -0.37
CA GLU A 272 -1.75 4.91 -0.38
C GLU A 272 -1.79 6.28 0.28
N THR A 273 -1.05 6.46 1.38
CA THR A 273 -0.91 7.75 2.04
C THR A 273 -0.28 8.80 1.12
N PHE A 274 0.79 8.48 0.41
CA PHE A 274 1.47 9.43 -0.48
C PHE A 274 0.66 9.74 -1.74
N LEU A 275 -0.05 8.76 -2.31
CA LEU A 275 -0.99 8.99 -3.40
C LEU A 275 -2.15 9.89 -2.97
N THR A 276 -2.66 9.66 -1.75
CA THR A 276 -3.68 10.53 -1.16
C THR A 276 -3.14 11.95 -0.98
N GLN A 277 -1.93 12.10 -0.45
CA GLN A 277 -1.28 13.40 -0.33
C GLN A 277 -1.19 14.12 -1.67
N ASP A 278 -0.73 13.45 -2.73
CA ASP A 278 -0.61 14.04 -4.06
C ASP A 278 -1.98 14.51 -4.59
N ILE A 279 -3.04 13.70 -4.44
CA ILE A 279 -4.40 14.07 -4.85
C ILE A 279 -4.91 15.31 -4.08
N LEU A 280 -4.68 15.37 -2.77
CA LEU A 280 -5.13 16.51 -1.96
C LEU A 280 -4.29 17.75 -2.24
N ASP A 281 -2.97 17.59 -2.44
CA ASP A 281 -2.04 18.66 -2.81
C ASP A 281 -2.52 19.34 -4.10
N ASP A 282 -2.84 18.56 -5.13
CA ASP A 282 -3.44 19.06 -6.37
C ASP A 282 -4.80 19.74 -6.16
N ARG A 283 -5.69 19.14 -5.36
CA ARG A 283 -7.04 19.69 -5.06
C ARG A 283 -7.02 20.98 -4.26
N THR A 284 -5.94 21.25 -3.54
CA THR A 284 -5.84 22.39 -2.62
C THR A 284 -4.76 23.39 -2.99
N ASP A 285 -4.03 23.14 -4.07
CA ASP A 285 -2.88 23.93 -4.51
C ASP A 285 -1.88 24.15 -3.36
N SER A 286 -1.51 23.06 -2.69
CA SER A 286 -0.58 23.08 -1.55
C SER A 286 0.42 21.93 -1.64
N ASN A 287 1.50 22.03 -0.86
CA ASN A 287 2.54 21.00 -0.82
C ASN A 287 2.58 20.33 0.55
N SER A 288 2.89 19.03 0.56
CA SER A 288 2.98 18.24 1.78
C SER A 288 4.34 17.57 1.99
N ASN A 289 4.73 17.39 3.25
CA ASN A 289 5.96 16.69 3.58
C ASN A 289 5.70 15.20 3.85
N LYS A 290 5.95 14.37 2.84
CA LYS A 290 5.75 12.91 2.90
C LYS A 290 6.53 12.22 4.02
N ASN A 291 7.73 12.72 4.38
CA ASN A 291 8.53 12.13 5.48
C ASN A 291 7.99 12.48 6.87
N VAL A 292 7.35 13.65 7.03
CA VAL A 292 6.61 13.98 8.26
C VAL A 292 5.38 13.09 8.35
N GLU A 293 4.66 12.94 7.25
CA GLU A 293 3.48 12.09 7.18
C GLU A 293 3.79 10.63 7.50
N ALA A 294 4.87 10.07 6.93
CA ALA A 294 5.29 8.70 7.20
C ALA A 294 5.56 8.44 8.69
N ARG A 295 6.23 9.39 9.36
CA ARG A 295 6.46 9.31 10.81
C ARG A 295 5.15 9.45 11.60
N GLY A 296 4.28 10.36 11.15
CA GLY A 296 2.96 10.54 11.75
C GLY A 296 2.12 9.27 11.67
N GLN A 297 2.09 8.62 10.50
CA GLN A 297 1.42 7.34 10.31
C GLN A 297 1.99 6.25 11.19
N GLY A 298 3.33 6.19 11.29
CA GLY A 298 3.94 5.18 12.13
C GLY A 298 3.60 5.35 13.62
N ILE A 299 3.56 6.58 14.12
CA ILE A 299 3.10 6.88 15.48
C ILE A 299 1.61 6.52 15.63
N ALA A 300 0.77 6.90 14.67
CA ALA A 300 -0.66 6.59 14.70
C ALA A 300 -0.94 5.09 14.73
N ASN A 301 -0.21 4.29 13.94
CA ASN A 301 -0.32 2.83 13.93
C ASN A 301 0.16 2.20 15.25
N ILE A 302 1.26 2.68 15.85
CA ILE A 302 1.68 2.23 17.19
C ILE A 302 0.61 2.54 18.23
N VAL A 303 0.08 3.76 18.25
CA VAL A 303 -0.96 4.17 19.21
C VAL A 303 -2.22 3.35 19.00
N SER A 304 -2.68 3.18 17.75
CA SER A 304 -3.82 2.34 17.42
C SER A 304 -3.67 0.94 18.02
N SER A 305 -2.55 0.27 17.72
CA SER A 305 -2.34 -1.12 18.11
C SER A 305 -2.07 -1.33 19.59
N LEU A 306 -1.47 -0.36 20.29
CA LEU A 306 -1.33 -0.43 21.75
C LEU A 306 -2.66 -0.24 22.49
N PHE A 307 -3.68 0.30 21.83
CA PHE A 307 -5.02 0.50 22.38
C PHE A 307 -6.05 -0.49 21.80
N GLY A 308 -5.57 -1.59 21.20
CA GLY A 308 -6.43 -2.65 20.67
C GLY A 308 -7.07 -2.34 19.30
N GLY A 309 -6.59 -1.30 18.61
CA GLY A 309 -7.01 -0.95 17.26
C GLY A 309 -6.14 -1.59 16.17
N MET A 310 -6.75 -1.89 15.02
CA MET A 310 -5.98 -2.35 13.86
C MET A 310 -5.14 -1.24 13.22
N ALA A 311 -4.12 -1.63 12.47
CA ALA A 311 -3.33 -0.69 11.68
C ALA A 311 -4.12 -0.17 10.48
N GLY A 312 -3.78 1.04 10.04
CA GLY A 312 -4.43 1.71 8.93
C GLY A 312 -3.52 2.67 8.19
N CYS A 313 -4.14 3.42 7.29
CA CYS A 313 -3.48 4.36 6.39
C CYS A 313 -4.48 5.43 5.93
N ALA A 314 -4.05 6.31 5.02
CA ALA A 314 -4.94 7.34 4.49
C ALA A 314 -6.05 6.74 3.61
N LEU A 315 -7.26 7.27 3.76
CA LEU A 315 -8.40 6.93 2.90
C LEU A 315 -8.55 7.99 1.82
N VAL A 316 -8.31 7.63 0.55
CA VAL A 316 -8.43 8.55 -0.59
C VAL A 316 -9.84 9.14 -0.66
N GLY A 317 -10.87 8.28 -0.66
CA GLY A 317 -12.27 8.71 -0.80
C GLY A 317 -12.73 9.62 0.34
N GLN A 318 -12.45 9.25 1.58
CA GLN A 318 -12.83 10.03 2.75
C GLN A 318 -12.05 11.35 2.85
N SER A 319 -10.78 11.36 2.44
CA SER A 319 -9.98 12.59 2.39
C SER A 319 -10.49 13.56 1.32
N VAL A 320 -10.84 13.06 0.13
CA VAL A 320 -11.45 13.87 -0.92
C VAL A 320 -12.81 14.40 -0.48
N MET A 321 -13.65 13.55 0.11
CA MET A 321 -14.94 13.94 0.68
C MET A 321 -14.78 15.02 1.76
N ASN A 322 -13.77 14.89 2.63
CA ASN A 322 -13.48 15.89 3.65
C ASN A 322 -13.16 17.26 3.03
N ILE A 323 -12.33 17.29 2.00
CA ILE A 323 -11.98 18.55 1.33
C ILE A 323 -13.17 19.14 0.56
N ASP A 324 -13.95 18.30 -0.09
CA ASP A 324 -15.14 18.70 -0.86
C ASP A 324 -16.26 19.23 0.05
N ASN A 325 -16.37 18.72 1.29
CA ASN A 325 -17.25 19.24 2.35
C ASN A 325 -16.69 20.48 3.08
N GLY A 326 -15.52 20.97 2.67
CA GLY A 326 -14.94 22.22 3.17
C GLY A 326 -13.94 22.07 4.30
N GLY A 327 -13.55 20.85 4.68
CA GLY A 327 -12.44 20.58 5.59
C GLY A 327 -11.10 21.02 4.98
N ARG A 328 -10.34 21.85 5.70
CA ARG A 328 -9.05 22.39 5.22
C ARG A 328 -7.95 22.28 6.26
N THR A 329 -8.28 22.06 7.51
CA THR A 329 -7.34 22.14 8.62
C THR A 329 -7.17 20.77 9.30
N ARG A 330 -6.32 20.68 10.31
CA ARG A 330 -6.17 19.45 11.10
C ARG A 330 -7.39 19.21 12.00
N LEU A 331 -8.16 20.27 12.26
CA LEU A 331 -9.36 20.20 13.07
C LEU A 331 -10.42 19.28 12.45
N SER A 332 -10.53 19.22 11.12
CA SER A 332 -11.49 18.32 10.46
C SER A 332 -11.15 16.85 10.72
N THR A 333 -9.87 16.48 10.65
CA THR A 333 -9.39 15.11 10.92
C THR A 333 -9.49 14.76 12.40
N LEU A 334 -9.20 15.71 13.29
CA LEU A 334 -9.42 15.50 14.73
C LEU A 334 -10.89 15.27 15.02
N PHE A 335 -11.75 16.12 14.45
CA PHE A 335 -13.19 16.06 14.69
C PHE A 335 -13.85 14.84 14.05
N SER A 336 -13.32 14.30 12.95
CA SER A 336 -13.79 13.02 12.43
C SER A 336 -13.54 11.88 13.41
N GLY A 337 -12.34 11.80 14.00
CA GLY A 337 -12.04 10.80 15.02
C GLY A 337 -12.85 10.97 16.31
N VAL A 338 -12.98 12.20 16.82
CA VAL A 338 -13.77 12.48 18.04
C VAL A 338 -15.26 12.22 17.80
N SER A 339 -15.80 12.62 16.65
CA SER A 339 -17.20 12.37 16.30
C SER A 339 -17.46 10.87 16.15
N LEU A 340 -16.55 10.15 15.51
CA LEU A 340 -16.64 8.70 15.39
C LEU A 340 -16.68 8.03 16.78
N LEU A 341 -15.77 8.41 17.68
CA LEU A 341 -15.77 7.91 19.06
C LEU A 341 -17.10 8.20 19.78
N ALA A 342 -17.58 9.44 19.71
CA ALA A 342 -18.84 9.83 20.34
C ALA A 342 -20.02 9.02 19.77
N MET A 343 -20.07 8.84 18.46
CA MET A 343 -21.11 8.06 17.79
C MET A 343 -21.08 6.58 18.15
N ILE A 344 -19.91 5.99 18.30
CA ILE A 344 -19.79 4.59 18.70
C ILE A 344 -20.32 4.40 20.13
N LEU A 345 -19.91 5.26 21.07
CA LEU A 345 -20.30 5.13 22.47
C LEU A 345 -21.78 5.46 22.71
N LEU A 346 -22.32 6.46 22.00
CA LEU A 346 -23.72 6.89 22.16
C LEU A 346 -24.69 6.12 21.26
N GLY A 347 -24.22 5.69 20.10
CA GLY A 347 -25.02 5.06 19.04
C GLY A 347 -24.97 3.54 19.03
N ARG A 348 -24.26 2.89 19.97
CA ARG A 348 -24.06 1.44 20.01
C ARG A 348 -25.34 0.64 19.77
N GLN A 349 -26.41 0.92 20.51
CA GLN A 349 -27.69 0.21 20.39
C GLN A 349 -28.28 0.24 18.97
N TRP A 350 -28.03 1.33 18.23
CA TRP A 350 -28.49 1.49 16.85
C TRP A 350 -27.55 0.79 15.86
N LEU A 351 -26.24 0.81 16.14
CA LEU A 351 -25.23 0.15 15.31
C LEU A 351 -25.40 -1.38 15.33
N GLU A 352 -25.72 -1.97 16.49
CA GLU A 352 -25.96 -3.41 16.66
C GLU A 352 -27.11 -3.93 15.76
N GLN A 353 -28.10 -3.09 15.50
CA GLN A 353 -29.31 -3.43 14.74
C GLN A 353 -29.14 -3.29 13.22
N ILE A 354 -27.99 -2.82 12.73
CA ILE A 354 -27.75 -2.68 11.30
C ILE A 354 -27.75 -4.07 10.66
N PRO A 355 -28.60 -4.36 9.66
CA PRO A 355 -28.61 -5.65 9.00
C PRO A 355 -27.33 -5.83 8.18
N MET A 356 -26.75 -7.02 8.20
CA MET A 356 -25.54 -7.34 7.43
C MET A 356 -25.73 -7.12 5.93
N ALA A 357 -26.95 -7.30 5.42
CA ALA A 357 -27.30 -6.99 4.03
C ALA A 357 -26.98 -5.53 3.64
N ALA A 358 -27.13 -4.58 4.56
CA ALA A 358 -26.77 -3.18 4.30
C ALA A 358 -25.25 -3.00 4.18
N LEU A 359 -24.48 -3.66 5.07
CA LEU A 359 -23.02 -3.65 4.99
C LEU A 359 -22.52 -4.32 3.71
N VAL A 360 -23.10 -5.47 3.33
CA VAL A 360 -22.80 -6.15 2.06
C VAL A 360 -22.98 -5.21 0.87
N ALA A 361 -24.11 -4.50 0.80
CA ALA A 361 -24.37 -3.55 -0.30
C ALA A 361 -23.30 -2.44 -0.36
N VAL A 362 -22.92 -1.89 0.79
CA VAL A 362 -21.86 -0.89 0.91
C VAL A 362 -20.50 -1.47 0.48
N MET A 363 -20.17 -2.69 0.92
CA MET A 363 -18.91 -3.35 0.59
C MET A 363 -18.80 -3.74 -0.88
N ILE A 364 -19.88 -4.15 -1.51
CA ILE A 364 -19.93 -4.33 -2.98
C ILE A 364 -19.64 -3.01 -3.69
N SER A 365 -20.24 -1.90 -3.23
CA SER A 365 -19.98 -0.58 -3.80
C SER A 365 -18.51 -0.14 -3.61
N ILE A 366 -17.92 -0.45 -2.45
CA ILE A 366 -16.51 -0.16 -2.16
C ILE A 366 -15.60 -1.00 -3.05
N ALA A 367 -15.84 -2.31 -3.17
CA ALA A 367 -15.07 -3.19 -4.05
C ALA A 367 -15.05 -2.68 -5.50
N VAL A 368 -16.20 -2.26 -6.04
CA VAL A 368 -16.31 -1.68 -7.38
C VAL A 368 -15.54 -0.37 -7.49
N SER A 369 -15.59 0.48 -6.46
CA SER A 369 -14.91 1.79 -6.46
C SER A 369 -13.40 1.65 -6.29
N THR A 370 -12.95 0.61 -5.58
CA THR A 370 -11.53 0.29 -5.39
C THR A 370 -10.91 -0.28 -6.67
N ALA A 371 -11.62 -1.09 -7.44
CA ALA A 371 -11.07 -1.73 -8.64
C ALA A 371 -10.53 -0.73 -9.69
N ASP A 372 -9.31 -0.97 -10.19
CA ASP A 372 -8.70 -0.17 -11.27
C ASP A 372 -9.22 -0.61 -12.64
N ILE A 373 -10.50 -0.35 -12.86
CA ILE A 373 -11.24 -0.69 -14.09
C ILE A 373 -10.65 0.06 -15.30
N ALA A 374 -10.14 1.28 -15.09
CA ALA A 374 -9.54 2.09 -16.14
C ALA A 374 -8.19 1.52 -16.61
N GLY A 375 -7.38 0.97 -15.70
CA GLY A 375 -6.16 0.21 -16.01
C GLY A 375 -6.49 -1.07 -16.78
N LEU A 376 -7.47 -1.84 -16.31
CA LEU A 376 -7.92 -3.08 -16.98
C LEU A 376 -8.41 -2.84 -18.41
N ARG A 377 -9.24 -1.80 -18.64
CA ARG A 377 -9.73 -1.46 -19.99
C ARG A 377 -8.60 -1.05 -20.94
N ARG A 378 -7.54 -0.45 -20.40
CA ARG A 378 -6.38 0.03 -21.17
C ARG A 378 -5.22 -0.96 -21.19
N LEU A 379 -5.43 -2.21 -20.76
CA LEU A 379 -4.36 -3.20 -20.63
C LEU A 379 -3.56 -3.41 -21.93
N ARG A 380 -4.21 -3.34 -23.10
CA ARG A 380 -3.55 -3.48 -24.41
C ARG A 380 -2.63 -2.31 -24.77
N SER A 381 -2.79 -1.15 -24.13
CA SER A 381 -1.96 0.04 -24.37
C SER A 381 -0.78 0.15 -23.41
N ILE A 382 -0.77 -0.63 -22.33
CA ILE A 382 0.28 -0.62 -21.30
C ILE A 382 1.47 -1.48 -21.80
N PRO A 383 2.73 -1.08 -21.53
CA PRO A 383 3.89 -1.91 -21.85
C PRO A 383 3.76 -3.34 -21.30
N LYS A 384 4.22 -4.32 -22.08
CA LYS A 384 4.14 -5.75 -21.70
C LYS A 384 4.83 -6.05 -20.36
N SER A 385 5.91 -5.35 -20.05
CA SER A 385 6.62 -5.47 -18.76
C SER A 385 5.70 -5.13 -17.58
N ASP A 386 4.96 -4.04 -17.70
CA ASP A 386 4.17 -3.50 -16.61
C ASP A 386 2.88 -4.32 -16.44
N THR A 387 2.31 -4.78 -17.56
CA THR A 387 1.22 -5.75 -17.56
C THR A 387 1.63 -7.07 -16.91
N ALA A 388 2.84 -7.58 -17.20
CA ALA A 388 3.33 -8.81 -16.58
C ALA A 388 3.48 -8.66 -15.06
N VAL A 389 3.98 -7.51 -14.58
CA VAL A 389 4.07 -7.19 -13.16
C VAL A 389 2.69 -7.16 -12.51
N MET A 390 1.73 -6.48 -13.14
CA MET A 390 0.34 -6.40 -12.66
C MET A 390 -0.29 -7.79 -12.52
N LEU A 391 -0.17 -8.62 -13.57
CA LEU A 391 -0.70 -9.98 -13.56
C LEU A 391 0.02 -10.87 -12.54
N MET A 392 1.32 -10.72 -12.35
CA MET A 392 2.10 -11.46 -11.34
C MET A 392 1.60 -11.14 -9.93
N THR A 393 1.45 -9.85 -9.61
CA THR A 393 0.94 -9.42 -8.30
C THR A 393 -0.45 -9.99 -8.06
N PHE A 394 -1.37 -9.81 -9.02
CA PHE A 394 -2.73 -10.31 -8.92
C PHE A 394 -2.77 -11.84 -8.79
N ALA A 395 -2.04 -12.56 -9.65
CA ALA A 395 -2.05 -14.02 -9.67
C ALA A 395 -1.47 -14.62 -8.39
N VAL A 396 -0.34 -14.12 -7.86
CA VAL A 396 0.21 -14.66 -6.61
C VAL A 396 -0.73 -14.42 -5.45
N THR A 397 -1.35 -13.23 -5.36
CA THR A 397 -2.35 -12.97 -4.33
C THR A 397 -3.50 -13.96 -4.39
N MET A 398 -4.07 -14.16 -5.59
CA MET A 398 -5.26 -14.99 -5.77
C MET A 398 -4.98 -16.49 -5.74
N LEU A 399 -3.80 -16.94 -6.17
CA LEU A 399 -3.46 -18.37 -6.28
C LEU A 399 -2.80 -18.94 -5.02
N THR A 400 -2.33 -18.08 -4.11
CA THR A 400 -1.87 -18.57 -2.80
C THR A 400 -3.08 -19.00 -1.98
N THR A 401 -2.97 -20.14 -1.28
CA THR A 401 -4.00 -20.66 -0.37
C THR A 401 -3.42 -20.74 1.04
N PRO A 402 -3.96 -19.99 2.02
CA PRO A 402 -4.98 -18.94 1.89
C PRO A 402 -4.48 -17.73 1.07
N HIS A 403 -5.42 -16.91 0.56
CA HIS A 403 -5.08 -15.74 -0.24
C HIS A 403 -4.11 -14.82 0.50
N ASN A 404 -2.99 -14.47 -0.13
CA ASN A 404 -1.91 -13.72 0.53
C ASN A 404 -1.50 -12.51 -0.28
N LEU A 405 -2.06 -11.36 0.10
CA LEU A 405 -1.81 -10.09 -0.56
C LEU A 405 -0.36 -9.60 -0.38
N ALA A 406 0.27 -9.89 0.75
CA ALA A 406 1.66 -9.51 1.02
C ALA A 406 2.63 -10.21 0.05
N LEU A 407 2.46 -11.51 -0.18
CA LEU A 407 3.28 -12.27 -1.12
C LEU A 407 3.12 -11.76 -2.56
N GLY A 408 1.91 -11.36 -2.96
CA GLY A 408 1.66 -10.80 -4.29
C GLY A 408 2.41 -9.49 -4.53
N VAL A 409 2.45 -8.60 -3.54
CA VAL A 409 3.23 -7.35 -3.63
C VAL A 409 4.72 -7.65 -3.75
N ILE A 410 5.26 -8.54 -2.91
CA ILE A 410 6.68 -8.94 -2.95
C ILE A 410 7.05 -9.52 -4.32
N ALA A 411 6.25 -10.46 -4.84
CA ALA A 411 6.47 -11.06 -6.14
C ALA A 411 6.42 -10.02 -7.28
N GLY A 412 5.46 -9.09 -7.22
CA GLY A 412 5.34 -7.99 -8.16
C GLY A 412 6.55 -7.08 -8.18
N VAL A 413 6.99 -6.60 -7.01
CA VAL A 413 8.17 -5.74 -6.87
C VAL A 413 9.44 -6.45 -7.32
N ALA A 414 9.59 -7.74 -7.01
CA ALA A 414 10.73 -8.53 -7.46
C ALA A 414 10.76 -8.66 -8.99
N LEU A 415 9.63 -9.00 -9.63
CA LEU A 415 9.53 -9.09 -11.09
C LEU A 415 9.79 -7.73 -11.75
N ALA A 416 9.24 -6.66 -11.18
CA ALA A 416 9.49 -5.29 -11.60
C ALA A 416 10.98 -4.95 -11.60
N GLY A 417 11.69 -5.26 -10.51
CA GLY A 417 13.15 -5.04 -10.41
C GLY A 417 13.93 -5.80 -11.48
N ILE A 418 13.57 -7.05 -11.74
CA ILE A 418 14.20 -7.90 -12.78
C ILE A 418 13.96 -7.31 -14.18
N LEU A 419 12.72 -6.94 -14.50
CA LEU A 419 12.36 -6.38 -15.81
C LEU A 419 12.96 -4.99 -16.03
N PHE A 420 13.01 -4.17 -14.98
CA PHE A 420 13.66 -2.86 -15.01
C PHE A 420 15.16 -3.00 -15.29
N SER A 421 15.85 -3.90 -14.56
CA SER A 421 17.27 -4.19 -14.79
C SER A 421 17.55 -4.59 -16.24
N ARG A 422 16.73 -5.48 -16.82
CA ARG A 422 16.82 -5.88 -18.24
C ARG A 422 16.59 -4.71 -19.21
N LYS A 423 15.69 -3.78 -18.90
CA LYS A 423 15.41 -2.62 -19.74
C LYS A 423 16.59 -1.66 -19.76
N VAL A 424 17.20 -1.42 -18.60
CA VAL A 424 18.40 -0.56 -18.47
C VAL A 424 19.62 -1.21 -19.11
N ALA A 425 19.75 -2.55 -19.03
CA ALA A 425 20.86 -3.29 -19.66
C ALA A 425 20.99 -3.04 -21.17
N LYS A 426 19.85 -2.87 -21.86
CA LYS A 426 19.77 -2.63 -23.31
C LYS A 426 20.04 -1.19 -23.73
N VAL A 427 20.30 -0.29 -22.77
CA VAL A 427 20.54 1.13 -23.05
C VAL A 427 21.96 1.37 -23.52
N ILE A 428 22.90 0.45 -23.27
CA ILE A 428 24.26 0.56 -23.84
C ILE A 428 24.27 0.08 -25.29
N ARG A 429 24.80 0.91 -26.18
CA ARG A 429 25.03 0.58 -27.58
C ARG A 429 26.45 0.96 -27.96
N VAL A 430 27.09 0.10 -28.73
CA VAL A 430 28.43 0.32 -29.29
C VAL A 430 28.26 0.26 -30.80
N ASP A 431 28.52 1.38 -31.46
CA ASP A 431 28.47 1.48 -32.92
C ASP A 431 29.90 1.57 -33.45
N ALA A 432 30.26 0.69 -34.37
CA ALA A 432 31.55 0.75 -35.06
C ALA A 432 31.43 1.69 -36.28
N VAL A 433 32.34 2.65 -36.36
CA VAL A 433 32.47 3.57 -37.49
C VAL A 433 33.88 3.44 -38.04
N ASP A 434 34.00 2.89 -39.25
CA ASP A 434 35.26 2.86 -39.98
C ASP A 434 35.57 4.27 -40.49
N VAL A 435 36.66 4.84 -39.99
CA VAL A 435 37.10 6.18 -40.41
C VAL A 435 37.92 6.02 -41.69
N ASN A 436 38.94 5.15 -41.67
CA ASN A 436 39.80 4.77 -42.80
C ASN A 436 40.15 3.27 -42.70
N GLU A 437 40.80 2.67 -43.72
CA GLU A 437 41.21 1.24 -43.72
C GLU A 437 42.04 0.81 -42.50
N ASN A 438 42.75 1.74 -41.88
CA ASN A 438 43.64 1.49 -40.74
C ASN A 438 43.11 2.01 -39.39
N MET A 439 41.93 2.66 -39.38
CA MET A 439 41.39 3.36 -38.21
C MET A 439 39.89 3.11 -38.02
N ARG A 440 39.53 2.52 -36.88
CA ARG A 440 38.13 2.28 -36.47
C ARG A 440 37.79 3.06 -35.19
N ARG A 441 36.64 3.72 -35.18
CA ARG A 441 36.10 4.41 -34.01
C ARG A 441 34.88 3.67 -33.48
N TYR A 442 34.90 3.29 -32.22
CA TYR A 442 33.75 2.74 -31.51
C TYR A 442 33.07 3.85 -30.72
N VAL A 443 31.84 4.21 -31.11
CA VAL A 443 31.03 5.20 -30.41
C VAL A 443 30.13 4.46 -29.42
N VAL A 444 30.39 4.69 -28.13
CA VAL A 444 29.62 4.07 -27.04
C VAL A 444 28.60 5.08 -26.54
N SER A 445 27.34 4.66 -26.48
CA SER A 445 26.25 5.46 -25.94
C SER A 445 25.51 4.68 -24.85
N GLY A 446 25.11 5.36 -23.77
CA GLY A 446 24.31 4.78 -22.70
C GLY A 446 25.05 4.56 -21.38
N GLN A 447 24.59 3.60 -20.58
CA GLN A 447 25.01 3.42 -19.19
C GLN A 447 25.82 2.12 -19.04
N LEU A 448 27.11 2.21 -18.65
CA LEU A 448 28.01 1.07 -18.45
C LEU A 448 28.13 0.69 -16.96
N PHE A 449 27.66 -0.50 -16.61
CA PHE A 449 27.67 -1.05 -15.25
C PHE A 449 27.50 -2.59 -15.27
N PHE A 450 27.44 -3.23 -14.11
CA PHE A 450 27.44 -4.70 -14.00
C PHE A 450 26.41 -5.43 -14.87
N VAL A 451 25.24 -4.83 -15.12
CA VAL A 451 24.18 -5.42 -15.94
C VAL A 451 24.45 -5.24 -17.43
N SER A 452 24.95 -4.08 -17.85
CA SER A 452 25.14 -3.75 -19.26
C SER A 452 26.48 -4.20 -19.83
N LYS A 453 27.42 -4.65 -18.98
CA LYS A 453 28.77 -5.11 -19.39
C LYS A 453 28.76 -6.15 -20.53
N ILE A 454 27.78 -7.04 -20.56
CA ILE A 454 27.71 -8.11 -21.57
C ILE A 454 27.44 -7.51 -22.95
N TYR A 455 26.47 -6.59 -23.04
CA TYR A 455 26.12 -5.91 -24.29
C TYR A 455 27.24 -4.99 -24.77
N PHE A 456 27.91 -4.32 -23.84
CA PHE A 456 29.11 -3.53 -24.14
C PHE A 456 30.20 -4.40 -24.78
N LEU A 457 30.55 -5.53 -24.16
CA LEU A 457 31.60 -6.43 -24.67
C LEU A 457 31.24 -7.03 -26.04
N GLN A 458 29.97 -7.37 -26.27
CA GLN A 458 29.48 -7.91 -27.55
C GLN A 458 29.53 -6.90 -28.70
N GLY A 459 29.55 -5.61 -28.39
CA GLY A 459 29.55 -4.55 -29.39
C GLY A 459 30.89 -4.27 -30.06
N PHE A 460 31.97 -4.92 -29.60
CA PHE A 460 33.29 -4.81 -30.20
C PHE A 460 33.58 -6.03 -31.07
N ASP A 461 34.07 -5.79 -32.28
CA ASP A 461 34.66 -6.85 -33.09
C ASP A 461 36.09 -7.10 -32.61
N VAL A 462 36.39 -8.37 -32.34
CA VAL A 462 37.69 -8.83 -31.81
C VAL A 462 38.46 -9.63 -32.86
N HIS A 463 37.93 -9.82 -34.07
CA HIS A 463 38.59 -10.59 -35.13
C HIS A 463 39.29 -9.69 -36.16
N ASP A 464 38.79 -8.47 -36.36
CA ASP A 464 39.35 -7.48 -37.26
C ASP A 464 40.23 -6.50 -36.48
N HIS A 465 41.50 -6.35 -36.89
CA HIS A 465 42.55 -5.65 -36.13
C HIS A 465 43.13 -4.46 -36.90
N PRO A 466 42.37 -3.36 -37.04
CA PRO A 466 42.90 -2.12 -37.59
C PRO A 466 44.03 -1.58 -36.70
N SER A 467 45.01 -0.92 -37.31
CA SER A 467 46.21 -0.45 -36.59
C SER A 467 45.91 0.54 -35.45
N GLN A 468 44.83 1.33 -35.57
CA GLN A 468 44.43 2.32 -34.58
C GLN A 468 42.93 2.21 -34.27
N ILE A 469 42.60 2.14 -32.98
CA ILE A 469 41.22 2.07 -32.50
C ILE A 469 40.96 3.19 -31.50
N THR A 470 39.90 3.95 -31.71
CA THR A 470 39.43 4.96 -30.76
C THR A 470 38.11 4.52 -30.13
N ILE A 471 38.05 4.43 -28.80
CA ILE A 471 36.82 4.20 -28.04
C ILE A 471 36.31 5.55 -27.55
N ASP A 472 35.18 6.00 -28.08
CA ASP A 472 34.54 7.26 -27.71
C ASP A 472 33.43 7.01 -26.69
N LEU A 473 33.65 7.54 -25.48
CA LEU A 473 32.74 7.47 -24.34
C LEU A 473 31.98 8.78 -24.11
N SER A 474 32.03 9.76 -25.04
CA SER A 474 31.40 11.08 -24.88
C SER A 474 29.90 11.03 -24.58
N ALA A 475 29.21 9.99 -25.05
CA ALA A 475 27.78 9.75 -24.84
C ALA A 475 27.51 8.60 -23.84
N ALA A 476 28.53 8.16 -23.10
CA ALA A 476 28.46 7.05 -22.16
C ALA A 476 28.83 7.49 -20.72
N HIS A 477 28.37 6.71 -19.76
CA HIS A 477 28.69 6.93 -18.34
C HIS A 477 29.01 5.60 -17.65
N ILE A 478 30.06 5.57 -16.83
CA ILE A 478 30.49 4.38 -16.09
C ILE A 478 30.09 4.52 -14.61
N TRP A 479 29.25 3.61 -14.11
CA TRP A 479 28.70 3.72 -12.75
C TRP A 479 29.45 2.91 -11.69
N ASP A 480 30.12 1.82 -12.07
CA ASP A 480 30.66 0.86 -11.12
C ASP A 480 31.99 0.24 -11.57
N GLN A 481 32.59 -0.51 -10.66
CA GLN A 481 33.83 -1.26 -10.92
C GLN A 481 33.67 -2.28 -12.05
N SER A 482 32.50 -2.89 -12.21
CA SER A 482 32.27 -3.85 -13.29
C SER A 482 32.36 -3.20 -14.67
N GLY A 483 31.88 -1.96 -14.80
CA GLY A 483 32.00 -1.15 -16.01
C GLY A 483 33.45 -0.81 -16.33
N VAL A 484 34.23 -0.37 -15.33
CA VAL A 484 35.67 -0.12 -15.49
C VAL A 484 36.42 -1.39 -15.90
N SER A 485 36.16 -2.52 -15.24
CA SER A 485 36.77 -3.80 -15.59
C SER A 485 36.41 -4.24 -17.00
N ALA A 486 35.17 -4.03 -17.45
CA ALA A 486 34.74 -4.35 -18.81
C ALA A 486 35.47 -3.51 -19.86
N LEU A 487 35.61 -2.20 -19.62
CA LEU A 487 36.39 -1.31 -20.50
C LEU A 487 37.86 -1.74 -20.57
N ASN A 488 38.49 -2.00 -19.42
CA ASN A 488 39.86 -2.50 -19.36
C ASN A 488 40.04 -3.83 -20.09
N GLN A 489 39.05 -4.73 -20.01
CA GLN A 489 39.07 -5.98 -20.74
C GLN A 489 39.06 -5.77 -22.26
N VAL A 490 38.25 -4.83 -22.76
CA VAL A 490 38.23 -4.47 -24.19
C VAL A 490 39.57 -3.87 -24.63
N ILE A 491 40.08 -2.89 -23.89
CA ILE A 491 41.37 -2.24 -24.19
C ILE A 491 42.48 -3.29 -24.30
N ARG A 492 42.59 -4.18 -23.31
CA ARG A 492 43.61 -5.24 -23.29
C ARG A 492 43.46 -6.20 -24.48
N LYS A 493 42.24 -6.65 -24.79
CA LYS A 493 41.99 -7.57 -25.92
C LYS A 493 42.37 -6.94 -27.26
N LEU A 494 42.01 -5.68 -27.48
CA LEU A 494 42.33 -4.96 -28.71
C LEU A 494 43.84 -4.68 -28.83
N GLN A 495 44.51 -4.33 -27.74
CA GLN A 495 45.96 -4.16 -27.70
C GLN A 495 46.72 -5.47 -27.95
N GLN A 496 46.24 -6.59 -27.39
CA GLN A 496 46.79 -7.92 -27.67
C GLN A 496 46.62 -8.35 -29.13
N GLY A 497 45.58 -7.85 -29.81
CA GLY A 497 45.39 -8.02 -31.26
C GLY A 497 46.31 -7.17 -32.13
N GLY A 498 47.15 -6.30 -31.54
CA GLY A 498 48.11 -5.45 -32.25
C GLY A 498 47.63 -4.03 -32.54
N SER A 499 46.41 -3.66 -32.12
CA SER A 499 45.85 -2.31 -32.33
C SER A 499 46.31 -1.33 -31.24
N LYS A 500 46.66 -0.10 -31.62
CA LYS A 500 46.84 1.00 -30.66
C LYS A 500 45.47 1.55 -30.26
N VAL A 501 45.12 1.41 -28.97
CA VAL A 501 43.81 1.83 -28.44
C VAL A 501 43.91 3.18 -27.72
N GLU A 502 43.03 4.10 -28.09
CA GLU A 502 42.85 5.40 -27.43
C GLU A 502 41.42 5.52 -26.91
N VAL A 503 41.24 6.00 -25.67
CA VAL A 503 39.92 6.23 -25.09
C VAL A 503 39.70 7.73 -24.91
N VAL A 504 38.58 8.23 -25.43
CA VAL A 504 38.24 9.67 -25.42
C VAL A 504 36.85 9.90 -24.85
N GLY A 505 36.59 11.12 -24.39
CA GLY A 505 35.23 11.55 -24.02
C GLY A 505 34.72 11.06 -22.66
N MET A 506 35.57 10.55 -21.77
CA MET A 506 35.12 10.25 -20.41
C MET A 506 34.69 11.52 -19.67
N ASN A 507 33.51 11.48 -19.06
CA ASN A 507 33.12 12.52 -18.13
C ASN A 507 33.94 12.43 -16.82
N GLN A 508 33.88 13.49 -16.01
CA GLN A 508 34.73 13.61 -14.83
C GLN A 508 34.49 12.52 -13.77
N GLU A 509 33.23 12.10 -13.58
CA GLU A 509 32.89 11.03 -12.63
C GLU A 509 33.43 9.66 -13.09
N SER A 510 33.27 9.35 -14.39
CA SER A 510 33.79 8.10 -14.97
C SER A 510 35.31 8.08 -14.94
N LEU A 511 35.97 9.21 -15.22
CA LEU A 511 37.42 9.33 -15.18
C LEU A 511 37.96 9.10 -13.75
N ASN A 512 37.38 9.77 -12.75
CA ASN A 512 37.76 9.59 -11.35
C ASN A 512 37.61 8.12 -10.90
N LEU A 513 36.52 7.46 -11.31
CA LEU A 513 36.29 6.04 -11.02
C LEU A 513 37.30 5.15 -11.75
N PHE A 514 37.58 5.44 -13.02
CA PHE A 514 38.53 4.71 -13.84
C PHE A 514 39.96 4.81 -13.30
N GLU A 515 40.42 6.02 -12.95
CA GLU A 515 41.76 6.24 -12.38
C GLU A 515 41.94 5.54 -11.04
N ARG A 516 40.95 5.67 -10.14
CA ARG A 516 41.00 5.08 -8.79
C ARG A 516 41.08 3.55 -8.81
N ILE A 517 40.44 2.91 -9.79
CA ILE A 517 40.42 1.45 -9.95
C ILE A 517 41.60 1.00 -10.81
N GLY A 518 41.94 1.75 -11.86
CA GLY A 518 43.06 1.50 -12.75
C GLY A 518 44.40 1.51 -12.00
N SER A 519 44.58 2.44 -11.05
CA SER A 519 45.78 2.53 -10.22
C SER A 519 45.97 1.35 -9.26
N GLN A 520 44.93 0.55 -8.99
CA GLN A 520 45.06 -0.65 -8.15
C GLN A 520 45.55 -1.87 -8.93
N THR A 521 45.34 -1.92 -10.25
CA THR A 521 45.75 -3.04 -11.09
C THR A 521 47.26 -3.10 -11.39
N ASP A 522 48.00 -2.00 -11.18
CA ASP A 522 49.47 -1.97 -11.31
C ASP A 522 50.19 -2.22 -9.97
N GLY A 523 49.46 -2.42 -8.88
CA GLY A 523 50.01 -2.61 -7.52
C GLY A 523 50.03 -4.06 -7.01
N GLY A 524 49.71 -5.05 -7.85
CA GLY A 524 49.61 -6.45 -7.44
C GLY A 524 50.39 -7.37 -8.36
N HIS A 525 51.42 -8.01 -7.79
CA HIS A 525 52.42 -8.93 -8.38
C HIS A 525 53.76 -8.30 -8.73
N GLY A 526 54.52 -7.98 -7.69
CA GLY A 526 55.97 -8.16 -7.64
C GLY A 526 56.30 -9.42 -6.85
#